data_AF-A0A6A5VAD7-F1
#
_entry.id   AF-A0A6A5VAD7-F1
#
_cell.length_a   1.000
_cell.length_b   1.000
_cell.length_c   1.000
_cell.angle_alpha   90.00
_cell.angle_beta   90.00
_cell.angle_gamma   90.00
#
_symmetry.space_group_name_H-M   'P 1'
#
loop_
_entity.id
_entity.type
_entity.pdbx_description
1 polymer ?
#
loop_
_entity_poly.entity_id
_entity_poly.type
_entity_poly.pdbx_seq_one_letter_code
_entity_poly.pdbx_strand_id
1 'polypeptide(L)' 'EAELVKYIEGLIARHLLPIREMIRNFASTIAKELVSESWVTRFINRHSIHLTLRWATGMDSNRHQADSRDKYSLYFNIL' A
#
# COMPACT_ATOMS: atom_id res chain seq x y z
N GLU A 1 18.12 0.71 -3.94
CA GLU A 1 17.23 1.52 -3.07
C GLU A 1 16.90 2.89 -3.65
N ALA A 2 17.90 3.69 -4.07
CA ALA A 2 17.68 5.04 -4.63
C ALA A 2 16.69 5.08 -5.82
N GLU A 3 16.74 4.10 -6.72
CA GLU A 3 15.78 3.99 -7.84
C GLU A 3 14.33 3.81 -7.36
N LEU A 4 14.12 3.01 -6.31
CA LEU A 4 12.80 2.78 -5.72
C LEU A 4 12.26 4.06 -5.07
N VAL A 5 13.13 4.83 -4.40
CA VAL A 5 12.77 6.13 -3.82
C VAL A 5 12.33 7.09 -4.93
N LYS A 6 13.12 7.25 -6.00
CA LYS A 6 12.78 8.13 -7.13
C LYS A 6 11.48 7.71 -7.83
N TYR A 7 11.24 6.40 -7.95
CA TYR A 7 10.00 5.87 -8.50
C TYR A 7 8.79 6.22 -7.62
N ILE A 8 8.91 6.02 -6.30
CA ILE A 8 7.86 6.37 -5.32
C ILE A 8 7.58 7.88 -5.34
N GLU A 9 8.60 8.72 -5.39
CA GLU A 9 8.44 10.18 -5.54
C GLU A 9 7.64 10.52 -6.81
N GLY A 10 7.92 9.85 -7.93
CA GLY A 10 7.17 10.00 -9.18
C GLY A 10 5.72 9.54 -9.09
N LEU A 11 5.39 8.55 -8.25
CA LEU A 11 4.01 8.13 -7.98
C LEU A 11 3.28 9.15 -7.11
N ILE A 12 3.92 9.62 -6.04
CA ILE A 12 3.38 10.65 -5.13
C ILE A 12 3.09 11.94 -5.90
N ALA A 13 3.98 12.35 -6.79
CA ALA A 13 3.79 13.52 -7.66
C ALA A 13 2.57 13.39 -8.60
N ARG A 14 2.13 12.16 -8.89
CA ARG A 14 0.91 11.88 -9.69
C ARG A 14 -0.31 11.59 -8.82
N HIS A 15 -0.22 11.82 -7.51
CA HIS A 15 -1.26 11.48 -6.53
C HIS A 15 -1.59 9.98 -6.48
N LEU A 16 -0.67 9.12 -6.93
CA LEU A 16 -0.78 7.67 -6.80
C LEU A 16 -0.08 7.27 -5.50
N LEU A 17 -0.88 6.95 -4.49
CA LEU A 17 -0.39 6.55 -3.19
C LEU A 17 0.10 5.09 -3.24
N PRO A 18 1.40 4.82 -3.09
CA PRO A 18 1.87 3.46 -2.99
C PRO A 18 1.50 2.92 -1.60
N ILE A 19 0.71 1.86 -1.56
CA ILE A 19 0.43 1.11 -0.33
C ILE A 19 1.67 0.29 0.07
N ARG A 20 1.74 -0.10 1.34
CA ARG A 20 2.86 -0.89 1.89
C ARG A 20 3.16 -2.14 1.06
N GLU A 21 2.11 -2.82 0.61
CA GLU A 21 2.20 -4.02 -0.22
C GLU A 21 2.81 -3.73 -1.60
N MET A 22 2.49 -2.59 -2.22
CA MET A 22 3.12 -2.17 -3.48
C MET A 22 4.62 -1.92 -3.28
N ILE A 23 5.02 -1.23 -2.21
CA ILE A 23 6.44 -1.00 -1.90
C ILE A 23 7.19 -2.33 -1.75
N ARG A 24 6.56 -3.30 -1.08
CA ARG A 24 7.11 -4.65 -0.90
C ARG A 24 7.24 -5.39 -2.22
N ASN A 25 6.22 -5.35 -3.07
CA ASN A 25 6.21 -6.03 -4.36
C ASN A 25 7.28 -5.43 -5.28
N PHE A 26 7.37 -4.10 -5.38
CA PHE A 26 8.42 -3.45 -6.17
C PHE A 26 9.82 -3.76 -5.64
N ALA A 27 10.04 -3.70 -4.33
CA ALA A 27 11.32 -4.04 -3.73
C ALA A 27 11.68 -5.52 -4.01
N SER A 28 10.71 -6.42 -3.95
CA SER A 28 10.91 -7.85 -4.24
C SER A 28 11.25 -8.10 -5.71
N THR A 29 10.58 -7.39 -6.63
CA THR A 29 10.90 -7.46 -8.06
C THR A 29 12.31 -6.97 -8.36
N ILE A 30 12.74 -5.86 -7.75
CA ILE A 30 14.08 -5.29 -7.93
C ILE A 30 15.15 -6.20 -7.33
N ALA A 31 14.91 -6.72 -6.13
CA ALA A 31 15.85 -7.58 -5.41
C ALA A 31 15.87 -9.03 -5.94
N LYS A 32 14.87 -9.42 -6.75
CA LYS A 32 14.63 -10.80 -7.22
C LYS A 32 14.45 -11.81 -6.08
N GLU A 33 14.01 -11.33 -4.92
CA GLU A 33 13.78 -12.12 -3.71
C GLU A 33 12.60 -11.56 -2.92
N LEU A 34 12.01 -12.36 -2.04
CA LEU A 34 10.92 -11.90 -1.18
C LEU A 34 11.47 -10.96 -0.10
N VAL A 35 10.99 -9.72 -0.12
CA VAL A 35 11.33 -8.73 0.89
C VAL A 35 10.42 -8.89 2.11
N SER A 36 10.96 -8.73 3.32
CA SER A 36 10.20 -8.86 4.57
C SER A 36 9.39 -7.59 4.89
N GLU A 37 8.30 -7.74 5.66
CA GLU A 37 7.56 -6.59 6.20
C GLU A 37 8.43 -5.70 7.12
N SER A 38 9.39 -6.31 7.80
CA SER A 38 10.32 -5.59 8.67
C SER A 38 11.24 -4.67 7.85
N TRP A 39 11.67 -5.10 6.66
CA TRP A 39 12.40 -4.24 5.73
C TRP A 39 11.52 -3.08 5.24
N VAL A 40 10.27 -3.34 4.84
CA VAL A 40 9.33 -2.30 4.37
C VAL A 40 9.13 -1.23 5.45
N THR A 41 8.99 -1.66 6.70
CA THR A 41 8.86 -0.76 7.85
C THR A 41 10.10 0.11 8.05
N ARG A 42 11.30 -0.48 7.96
CA ARG A 42 12.58 0.26 8.05
C ARG A 42 12.75 1.24 6.89
N PHE A 43 12.37 0.85 5.68
CA PHE A 43 12.42 1.70 4.49
C PHE A 43 11.51 2.94 4.64
N ILE A 44 10.25 2.73 5.06
CA ILE A 44 9.30 3.82 5.31
C ILE A 44 9.82 4.77 6.40
N ASN A 45 10.35 4.23 7.51
CA ASN A 45 10.91 5.01 8.60
C ASN A 45 12.12 5.85 8.15
N ARG A 46 13.01 5.25 7.34
CA ARG A 46 14.22 5.90 6.84
C ARG A 46 13.90 7.08 5.92
N HIS A 47 12.90 6.95 5.06
CA HIS A 47 12.57 7.95 4.04
C HIS A 47 11.37 8.83 4.43
N SER A 48 10.93 8.79 5.69
CA SER A 48 9.84 9.63 6.23
C SER A 48 8.54 9.61 5.39
N ILE A 49 8.24 8.49 4.74
CA ILE A 49 7.07 8.32 3.83
C ILE A 49 5.74 8.28 4.62
N HIS A 50 5.80 8.34 5.95
CA HIS A 50 4.70 8.16 6.90
C HIS A 50 3.48 9.04 6.66
N LEU A 51 3.68 10.31 6.28
CA LEU A 51 2.55 11.24 6.11
C LEU A 51 1.64 10.79 4.96
N THR A 52 2.23 10.32 3.88
CA THR A 52 1.56 9.91 2.63
C THR A 52 0.87 8.55 2.77
N LEU A 53 1.53 7.60 3.46
CA LEU A 53 0.97 6.26 3.71
C LEU A 53 -0.18 6.26 4.73
N ARG A 54 -0.19 7.15 5.73
CA ARG A 54 -1.26 7.21 6.74
C ARG A 54 -2.61 7.56 6.13
N TRP A 55 -2.63 8.44 5.11
CA TRP A 55 -3.82 8.75 4.33
C TRP A 55 -4.27 7.57 3.47
N ALA A 56 -3.32 6.85 2.84
CA ALA A 56 -3.60 5.65 2.06
C ALA A 56 -4.22 4.54 2.90
N THR A 57 -3.71 4.29 4.11
CA THR A 57 -4.29 3.31 5.05
C THR A 57 -5.73 3.66 5.44
N GLY A 58 -6.03 4.95 5.63
CA GLY A 58 -7.40 5.40 5.89
C GLY A 58 -8.34 5.15 4.70
N MET A 59 -7.88 5.43 3.49
CA MET A 59 -8.64 5.16 2.26
C MET A 59 -8.86 3.66 2.02
N ASP A 60 -7.82 2.85 2.25
CA ASP A 60 -7.86 1.40 2.11
C ASP A 60 -8.79 0.75 3.15
N SER A 61 -8.71 1.20 4.40
CA SER A 61 -9.64 0.80 5.45
C SER A 61 -11.09 1.15 5.10
N ASN A 62 -11.33 2.36 4.58
CA ASN A 62 -12.65 2.76 4.09
C ASN A 62 -13.14 1.90 2.91
N ARG A 63 -12.24 1.51 2.00
CA ARG A 63 -12.58 0.63 0.87
C ARG A 63 -12.95 -0.77 1.33
N HIS A 64 -12.18 -1.36 2.24
CA HIS A 64 -12.49 -2.65 2.85
C HIS A 64 -13.81 -2.65 3.64
N GLN A 65 -14.15 -1.53 4.29
CA GLN A 65 -15.46 -1.33 4.93
C GLN A 65 -16.61 -1.17 3.90
N ALA A 66 -16.32 -0.58 2.73
CA ALA A 66 -17.29 -0.46 1.65
C ALA A 66 -17.60 -1.83 1.03
N ASP A 67 -16.57 -2.62 0.73
CA ASP A 67 -16.62 -3.99 0.19
C ASP A 67 -16.79 -5.07 1.27
N SER A 68 -17.49 -4.76 2.36
CA SER A 68 -17.68 -5.74 3.44
C SER A 68 -18.54 -6.91 2.95
N ARG A 69 -18.06 -8.13 3.23
CA ARG A 69 -18.74 -9.40 2.90
C ARG A 69 -20.18 -9.43 3.40
N ASP A 70 -20.45 -8.80 4.54
CA ASP A 70 -21.77 -8.72 5.17
C ASP A 70 -22.81 -8.03 4.28
N LYS A 71 -22.42 -7.00 3.51
CA LYS A 71 -23.32 -6.33 2.56
C LYS A 71 -23.70 -7.24 1.39
N TYR A 72 -22.73 -7.99 0.86
CA TYR A 72 -22.98 -8.95 -0.21
C TYR A 72 -23.81 -10.14 0.29
N SER A 73 -23.51 -10.68 1.47
CA SER A 73 -24.33 -11.73 2.08
C SER A 73 -25.76 -11.26 2.32
N LEU A 74 -25.98 -10.01 2.73
CA LEU A 74 -27.33 -9.47 2.86
C LEU A 74 -28.03 -9.42 1.50
N TYR A 75 -27.40 -8.88 0.46
CA TYR A 75 -27.97 -8.82 -0.90
C TYR A 75 -28.39 -10.19 -1.46
N PHE A 76 -27.59 -11.23 -1.23
CA PHE A 76 -27.92 -12.59 -1.66
C PHE A 76 -28.95 -13.31 -0.78
N ASN A 77 -29.20 -12.84 0.45
CA ASN A 77 -30.23 -13.41 1.33
C ASN A 77 -31.64 -12.82 1.10
N ILE A 78 -31.74 -11.67 0.42
CA ILE A 78 -33.02 -11.04 0.04
C ILE A 78 -33.46 -11.39 -1.40
N LEU A 79 -32.69 -12.22 -2.11
CA LEU A 79 -33.02 -12.76 -3.43
C LEU A 79 -33.50 -14.22 -3.29
#